data_AF-A0A849SYA6-F1
#
_entry.id   AF-A0A849SYA6-F1
#
_cell.length_a   1.000
_cell.length_b   1.000
_cell.length_c   1.000
_cell.angle_alpha   90.00
_cell.angle_beta   90.00
_cell.angle_gamma   90.00
#
_symmetry.space_group_name_H-M   'P 1'
#
loop_
_entity.id
_entity.type
_entity.pdbx_description
1 polymer ?
#
loop_
_entity_poly.entity_id
_entity_poly.type
_entity_poly.pdbx_seq_one_letter_code
_entity_poly.pdbx_strand_id
1 'polypeptide(L)'
;MLNRNIYLKKYFASTIIIFLVSLLASCVGDTSLAKRKGFVKDFSIDNGNQDGCGSDLLVYSAPYDNCTKSCLSGTHIAEIEELSKIKKDLIAGGTTLVETVPSDVLLSRVNGSANICVSDVILDTRPNNAIFIKNDFCSCINGKADILSDCDVTCANKPVSDQPILYVNTTVGPEIALNTKIGNLFNWCTVQLSSDPETPQCIVTATDGNTTETLPPNLSPGSNSFTVNVNKLAKNKTWILKINEFKSGSNAQSKEFQIRRKDQTTDSGSNLGALKVTPLNQYTCMTYGGMVDATGNIIRTNYTRLLYYFAANEMPAPILPPGGNTQSPTVCHDEQLHPGKDSVEYERLELIPGALALWDKADSRFTAKAENGGRLTINKVIEEKLANEYQLPGSTMNLFFPLNFPNRPTSDGVTAQNALLGYVMIPFTYAESGKSYCPNSTHFNGNQPLFNVLGEFIGDSEGLYIAEKEGEMILKNNVYVPVYGLMLVRESTLLNYGFYIQNALKIRADESSMNTKTIYYYWPTSTTADALTQGNRKLFTVRSFDSLEGKTQTTPPTSDRTSDKRLGCIPKG
;
A
#
# COMPACT_ATOMS: atom_id res chain seq x y z
N MET A 1 33.28 20.55 -29.70
CA MET A 1 33.74 21.94 -29.97
C MET A 1 32.53 22.85 -29.91
N LEU A 2 32.70 24.10 -29.42
CA LEU A 2 31.72 25.04 -28.84
C LEU A 2 31.31 24.68 -27.40
N ASN A 3 31.78 25.29 -26.29
CA ASN A 3 32.19 26.64 -25.88
C ASN A 3 31.06 27.39 -25.12
N ARG A 4 31.18 27.52 -23.79
CA ARG A 4 31.09 28.80 -23.02
C ARG A 4 30.98 28.56 -21.51
N ASN A 5 32.02 28.95 -20.78
CA ASN A 5 31.97 29.32 -19.36
C ASN A 5 32.17 30.84 -19.28
N ILE A 6 31.30 31.54 -18.55
CA ILE A 6 31.41 32.99 -18.29
C ILE A 6 31.65 33.19 -16.79
N TYR A 7 32.72 33.93 -16.50
CA TYR A 7 33.12 34.52 -15.22
C TYR A 7 32.23 35.70 -14.81
N LEU A 8 32.11 35.97 -13.51
CA LEU A 8 32.10 37.35 -13.00
C LEU A 8 32.60 37.46 -11.55
N LYS A 9 33.41 38.51 -11.32
CA LYS A 9 34.19 38.85 -10.13
C LYS A 9 33.47 39.91 -9.26
N LYS A 10 33.73 39.81 -7.94
CA LYS A 10 34.01 40.82 -6.88
C LYS A 10 33.66 42.31 -7.09
N TYR A 11 33.14 42.96 -6.03
CA TYR A 11 33.56 44.27 -5.44
C TYR A 11 33.03 44.35 -3.97
N PHE A 12 33.87 44.48 -2.93
CA PHE A 12 34.38 45.69 -2.20
C PHE A 12 33.43 46.26 -1.11
N ALA A 13 33.77 46.14 0.20
CA ALA A 13 34.30 47.19 1.12
C ALA A 13 33.18 47.82 1.99
N SER A 14 33.29 48.33 3.24
CA SER A 14 34.36 48.70 4.20
C SER A 14 33.67 49.08 5.55
N THR A 15 34.07 48.53 6.71
CA THR A 15 34.72 49.14 7.94
C THR A 15 33.95 50.02 8.97
N ILE A 16 34.27 49.75 10.27
CA ILE A 16 34.45 50.62 11.49
C ILE A 16 33.19 51.10 12.26
N ILE A 17 32.87 50.60 13.47
CA ILE A 17 33.35 50.87 14.87
C ILE A 17 33.25 52.34 15.34
N ILE A 18 32.47 52.61 16.40
CA ILE A 18 32.78 53.55 17.52
C ILE A 18 31.82 53.28 18.69
N PHE A 19 32.40 53.32 19.89
CA PHE A 19 31.86 53.10 21.24
C PHE A 19 32.08 54.40 22.04
N LEU A 20 31.15 54.82 22.91
CA LEU A 20 31.31 55.57 24.20
C LEU A 20 30.06 56.44 24.52
N VAL A 21 29.34 56.20 25.65
CA VAL A 21 29.44 56.88 27.00
C VAL A 21 28.66 58.22 27.00
N SER A 22 27.73 58.60 27.91
CA SER A 22 27.59 58.45 29.38
C SER A 22 26.31 59.18 29.93
N LEU A 23 25.88 58.78 31.15
CA LEU A 23 25.45 59.59 32.33
C LEU A 23 24.02 60.21 32.50
N LEU A 24 23.28 59.63 33.47
CA LEU A 24 22.66 60.18 34.70
C LEU A 24 21.99 61.58 34.75
N ALA A 25 20.75 61.65 35.29
CA ALA A 25 20.39 62.34 36.56
C ALA A 25 18.86 62.43 36.87
N SER A 26 18.47 61.71 37.91
CA SER A 26 17.57 61.96 39.07
C SER A 26 16.71 63.24 39.28
N CYS A 27 15.48 62.98 39.78
CA CYS A 27 14.83 63.48 41.03
C CYS A 27 13.78 64.63 41.07
N VAL A 28 12.85 64.41 42.03
CA VAL A 28 11.94 65.30 42.81
C VAL A 28 10.53 65.52 42.22
N GLY A 29 9.41 65.33 42.95
CA GLY A 29 9.24 65.17 44.40
C GLY A 29 7.82 64.85 44.87
N ASP A 30 7.69 64.96 46.18
CA ASP A 30 6.93 64.13 47.12
C ASP A 30 5.74 64.89 47.75
N THR A 31 4.96 64.15 48.55
CA THR A 31 4.15 64.53 49.73
C THR A 31 2.62 64.62 49.62
N SER A 32 1.92 63.66 50.24
CA SER A 32 1.21 63.87 51.53
C SER A 32 0.46 62.61 52.05
N LEU A 33 1.02 62.05 53.13
CA LEU A 33 0.40 61.53 54.37
C LEU A 33 -1.13 61.26 54.41
N ALA A 34 -1.52 60.01 54.71
CA ALA A 34 -2.04 59.63 56.04
C ALA A 34 -2.63 58.19 56.10
N LYS A 35 -2.06 57.38 57.01
CA LYS A 35 -2.68 56.28 57.79
C LYS A 35 -3.62 55.30 57.05
N ARG A 36 -3.17 54.05 56.88
CA ARG A 36 -4.02 52.86 57.10
C ARG A 36 -3.20 51.65 57.49
N LYS A 37 -3.81 50.87 58.39
CA LYS A 37 -3.30 49.75 59.16
C LYS A 37 -2.74 48.64 58.26
N GLY A 38 -1.67 48.00 58.73
CA GLY A 38 -1.09 46.83 58.07
C GLY A 38 -2.10 45.71 57.93
N PHE A 39 -2.26 45.24 56.70
CA PHE A 39 -2.57 43.84 56.45
C PHE A 39 -1.24 43.11 56.41
N VAL A 40 -1.01 42.24 57.40
CA VAL A 40 -0.05 41.15 57.25
C VAL A 40 -0.60 40.28 56.14
N LYS A 41 -0.01 40.37 54.95
CA LYS A 41 -0.19 39.32 53.95
C LYS A 41 0.67 38.16 54.45
N ASP A 42 -0.03 37.12 54.86
CA ASP A 42 0.57 35.89 55.33
C ASP A 42 1.42 35.29 54.20
N PHE A 43 2.72 35.14 54.43
CA PHE A 43 3.66 34.47 53.53
C PHE A 43 3.83 32.98 53.90
N SER A 44 2.95 32.42 54.74
CA SER A 44 3.01 31.01 55.16
C SER A 44 2.28 30.04 54.23
N ILE A 45 2.38 30.25 52.92
CA ILE A 45 2.32 29.15 51.94
C ILE A 45 3.46 29.37 50.95
N ASP A 46 4.67 29.00 51.37
CA ASP A 46 5.68 28.49 50.45
C ASP A 46 5.08 27.24 49.79
N ASN A 47 4.47 27.42 48.63
CA ASN A 47 4.58 26.44 47.55
C ASN A 47 5.40 27.16 46.48
N GLY A 48 6.68 26.77 46.39
CA GLY A 48 7.68 27.46 45.60
C GLY A 48 7.27 27.70 44.14
N ASN A 49 7.94 28.66 43.51
CA ASN A 49 7.96 28.92 42.07
C ASN A 49 7.65 27.67 41.22
N GLN A 50 6.38 27.42 40.95
CA GLN A 50 5.98 26.58 39.83
C GLN A 50 5.51 27.54 38.77
N ASP A 51 6.39 27.80 37.80
CA ASP A 51 6.00 28.34 36.51
C ASP A 51 5.13 27.28 35.81
N GLY A 52 3.87 27.09 36.23
CA GLY A 52 2.95 26.09 35.67
C GLY A 52 2.12 25.33 36.71
N CYS A 53 1.47 24.25 36.26
CA CYS A 53 0.54 23.43 37.04
C CYS A 53 1.17 22.18 37.69
N GLY A 54 2.48 21.98 37.56
CA GLY A 54 3.18 20.83 38.12
C GLY A 54 2.67 19.51 37.53
N SER A 55 2.11 18.64 38.37
CA SER A 55 1.50 17.37 37.94
C SER A 55 0.11 17.51 37.32
N ASP A 56 -0.50 18.69 37.41
CA ASP A 56 -1.82 18.96 36.86
C ASP A 56 -1.72 19.55 35.44
N LEU A 57 -2.85 19.55 34.72
CA LEU A 57 -2.98 20.06 33.36
C LEU A 57 -3.29 21.55 33.38
N LEU A 58 -2.64 22.34 32.52
CA LEU A 58 -2.95 23.76 32.32
C LEU A 58 -4.10 23.93 31.33
N VAL A 59 -5.16 24.65 31.67
CA VAL A 59 -6.21 25.01 30.72
C VAL A 59 -5.73 26.18 29.85
N TYR A 60 -5.54 25.94 28.55
CA TYR A 60 -5.00 26.90 27.60
C TYR A 60 -6.12 27.84 27.07
N SER A 61 -6.72 28.60 27.97
CA SER A 61 -7.75 29.62 27.69
C SER A 61 -7.67 30.75 28.72
N ALA A 62 -8.05 31.98 28.35
CA ALA A 62 -8.07 33.09 29.29
C ALA A 62 -9.12 32.87 30.42
N PRO A 63 -8.76 33.09 31.71
CA PRO A 63 -7.44 33.46 32.23
C PRO A 63 -6.46 32.27 32.29
N TYR A 64 -5.23 32.47 31.81
CA TYR A 64 -4.18 31.44 31.60
C TYR A 64 -3.47 30.97 32.89
N ASP A 65 -4.23 30.86 33.98
CA ASP A 65 -3.78 30.51 35.33
C ASP A 65 -4.52 29.29 35.90
N ASN A 66 -5.35 28.62 35.08
CA ASN A 66 -6.24 27.57 35.58
C ASN A 66 -5.62 26.18 35.42
N CYS A 67 -5.50 25.44 36.54
CA CYS A 67 -4.96 24.09 36.59
C CYS A 67 -6.06 23.08 36.92
N THR A 68 -6.08 21.95 36.22
CA THR A 68 -7.08 20.87 36.40
C THR A 68 -6.45 19.49 36.35
N LYS A 69 -7.06 18.51 37.03
CA LYS A 69 -6.62 17.10 36.98
C LYS A 69 -7.06 16.38 35.71
N SER A 70 -8.05 16.91 35.01
CA SER A 70 -8.58 16.38 33.74
C SER A 70 -9.18 17.51 32.92
N CYS A 71 -9.12 17.41 31.59
CA CYS A 71 -9.73 18.41 30.71
C CYS A 71 -11.25 18.46 30.89
N LEU A 72 -11.80 19.68 30.89
CA LEU A 72 -13.22 19.95 31.04
C LEU A 72 -13.95 19.64 29.71
N SER A 73 -15.27 19.49 29.75
CA SER A 73 -16.07 19.29 28.53
C SER A 73 -15.85 20.45 27.55
N GLY A 74 -15.54 20.14 26.29
CA GLY A 74 -15.16 21.12 25.25
C GLY A 74 -13.66 21.41 25.18
N THR A 75 -12.83 20.64 25.90
CA THR A 75 -11.36 20.67 25.82
C THR A 75 -10.80 19.25 25.82
N HIS A 76 -9.64 19.03 25.20
CA HIS A 76 -8.92 17.76 25.26
C HIS A 76 -7.44 17.97 25.62
N ILE A 77 -6.77 16.88 26.03
CA ILE A 77 -5.34 16.89 26.31
C ILE A 77 -4.61 17.06 24.99
N ALA A 78 -3.79 18.11 24.86
CA ALA A 78 -3.07 18.40 23.63
C ALA A 78 -2.18 17.22 23.20
N GLU A 79 -2.29 16.86 21.92
CA GLU A 79 -1.40 15.89 21.29
C GLU A 79 -0.02 16.51 21.01
N ILE A 80 0.96 15.66 20.69
CA ILE A 80 2.37 16.06 20.48
C ILE A 80 2.48 17.17 19.42
N GLU A 81 1.68 17.10 18.36
CA GLU A 81 1.70 18.07 17.26
C GLU A 81 1.11 19.42 17.67
N GLU A 82 -0.01 19.42 18.40
CA GLU A 82 -0.67 20.63 18.88
C GLU A 82 0.18 21.36 19.92
N LEU A 83 0.76 20.61 20.86
CA LEU A 83 1.69 21.15 21.85
C LEU A 83 2.93 21.77 21.18
N SER A 84 3.45 21.12 20.13
CA SER A 84 4.59 21.64 19.36
C SER A 84 4.24 22.94 18.63
N LYS A 85 3.03 23.03 18.06
CA LYS A 85 2.52 24.24 17.40
C LYS A 85 2.36 25.39 18.40
N ILE A 86 1.73 25.14 19.55
CA ILE A 86 1.52 26.15 20.60
C ILE A 86 2.85 26.72 21.10
N LYS A 87 3.85 25.86 21.36
CA LYS A 87 5.18 26.31 21.77
C LYS A 87 5.86 27.16 20.69
N LYS A 88 5.72 26.76 19.42
CA LYS A 88 6.27 27.50 18.29
C LYS A 88 5.63 28.88 18.13
N ASP A 89 4.31 28.97 18.29
CA ASP A 89 3.55 30.22 18.18
C ASP A 89 3.92 31.20 19.31
N LEU A 90 4.10 30.68 20.54
CA LEU A 90 4.58 31.46 21.69
C LEU A 90 6.01 31.99 21.50
N ILE A 91 6.91 31.18 20.90
CA ILE A 91 8.30 31.58 20.60
C ILE A 91 8.36 32.61 19.47
N ALA A 92 7.48 32.51 18.47
CA ALA A 92 7.46 33.39 17.30
C ALA A 92 6.88 34.79 17.60
N GLY A 93 6.35 35.05 18.81
CA GLY A 93 5.71 36.32 19.16
C GLY A 93 4.43 36.59 18.36
N GLY A 94 3.80 35.53 17.83
CA GLY A 94 2.59 35.61 17.01
C GLY A 94 1.40 36.06 17.84
N THR A 95 0.93 37.28 17.60
CA THR A 95 -0.23 37.89 18.24
C THR A 95 -1.52 37.32 17.68
N THR A 96 -2.25 36.54 18.48
CA THR A 96 -3.72 36.58 18.54
C THR A 96 -4.17 35.80 19.77
N LEU A 97 -4.61 36.52 20.81
CA LEU A 97 -5.00 36.05 22.16
C LEU A 97 -3.82 35.94 23.13
N VAL A 98 -3.49 37.03 23.85
CA VAL A 98 -3.43 37.13 25.33
C VAL A 98 -3.15 38.61 25.66
N GLU A 99 -4.17 39.44 25.83
CA GLU A 99 -4.00 40.89 26.01
C GLU A 99 -3.36 41.31 27.36
N THR A 100 -2.91 40.36 28.20
CA THR A 100 -2.44 40.67 29.57
C THR A 100 -1.26 39.85 30.11
N VAL A 101 -0.75 38.84 29.40
CA VAL A 101 0.34 37.96 29.89
C VAL A 101 1.44 37.84 28.83
N PRO A 102 2.71 38.14 29.16
CA PRO A 102 3.85 37.96 28.26
C PRO A 102 4.03 36.51 27.76
N SER A 103 4.41 36.33 26.49
CA SER A 103 4.54 35.01 25.85
C SER A 103 5.60 34.10 26.50
N ASP A 104 6.65 34.67 27.07
CA ASP A 104 7.68 33.98 27.83
C ASP A 104 7.15 33.41 29.15
N VAL A 105 6.26 34.14 29.83
CA VAL A 105 5.54 33.69 31.04
C VAL A 105 4.55 32.57 30.70
N LEU A 106 3.89 32.62 29.55
CA LEU A 106 3.02 31.53 29.10
C LEU A 106 3.82 30.29 28.71
N LEU A 107 4.96 30.48 28.05
CA LEU A 107 5.84 29.37 27.68
C LEU A 107 6.41 28.67 28.91
N SER A 108 6.78 29.41 29.96
CA SER A 108 7.23 28.81 31.22
C SER A 108 6.13 27.95 31.85
N ARG A 109 4.88 28.45 31.89
CA ARG A 109 3.71 27.72 32.40
C ARG A 109 3.37 26.46 31.63
N VAL A 110 3.42 26.52 30.30
CA VAL A 110 3.21 25.34 29.44
C VAL A 110 4.28 24.29 29.71
N ASN A 111 5.53 24.71 29.92
CA ASN A 111 6.64 23.78 30.19
C ASN A 111 6.64 23.22 31.62
N GLY A 112 6.11 23.95 32.60
CA GLY A 112 6.00 23.48 33.99
C GLY A 112 4.67 22.82 34.35
N SER A 113 3.89 22.38 33.36
CA SER A 113 2.63 21.63 33.56
C SER A 113 2.76 20.22 32.98
N ALA A 114 1.98 19.25 33.49
CA ALA A 114 2.06 17.85 33.05
C ALA A 114 1.65 17.69 31.57
N ASN A 115 0.63 18.43 31.14
CA ASN A 115 0.27 18.70 29.75
C ASN A 115 -0.68 19.92 29.75
N ILE A 116 -1.25 20.28 28.60
CA ILE A 116 -2.22 21.36 28.48
C ILE A 116 -3.56 20.83 27.97
N CYS A 117 -4.65 21.40 28.47
CA CYS A 117 -5.98 21.24 27.90
C CYS A 117 -6.19 22.34 26.86
N VAL A 118 -6.24 21.94 25.60
CA VAL A 118 -6.57 22.84 24.50
C VAL A 118 -8.09 22.84 24.32
N SER A 119 -8.63 24.01 23.99
CA SER A 119 -10.01 24.11 23.51
C SER A 119 -10.17 23.12 22.36
N ASP A 120 -11.30 22.42 22.31
CA ASP A 120 -11.77 21.81 21.08
C ASP A 120 -12.08 22.98 20.15
N VAL A 121 -11.04 23.54 19.51
CA VAL A 121 -11.20 24.62 18.55
C VAL A 121 -11.91 23.97 17.38
N ILE A 122 -13.22 24.12 17.36
CA ILE A 122 -14.01 24.11 16.13
C ILE A 122 -13.40 25.24 15.31
N LEU A 123 -12.37 24.92 14.51
CA LEU A 123 -11.88 25.80 13.48
C LEU A 123 -13.09 26.07 12.60
N ASP A 124 -13.62 27.27 12.73
CA ASP A 124 -14.71 27.77 11.93
C ASP A 124 -14.14 28.19 10.57
N THR A 125 -13.35 27.30 9.97
CA THR A 125 -12.74 27.43 8.64
C THR A 125 -12.71 26.03 8.03
N ARG A 126 -12.79 25.96 6.69
CA ARG A 126 -12.76 24.67 6.00
C ARG A 126 -11.32 24.19 5.85
N PRO A 127 -10.98 22.99 6.34
CA PRO A 127 -9.63 22.48 6.23
C PRO A 127 -9.34 22.03 4.79
N ASN A 128 -8.14 22.36 4.34
CA ASN A 128 -7.63 21.97 3.02
C ASN A 128 -6.94 20.60 3.09
N ASN A 129 -7.09 19.77 2.04
CA ASN A 129 -6.53 18.40 1.95
C ASN A 129 -7.02 17.43 3.04
N ALA A 130 -8.14 17.73 3.67
CA ALA A 130 -8.76 16.97 4.76
C ALA A 130 -9.72 15.86 4.30
N ILE A 131 -9.92 15.73 3.00
CA ILE A 131 -10.76 14.70 2.38
C ILE A 131 -9.86 13.75 1.62
N PHE A 132 -9.88 12.49 2.05
CA PHE A 132 -9.07 11.42 1.50
C PHE A 132 -9.95 10.53 0.62
N ILE A 133 -9.65 10.49 -0.67
CA ILE A 133 -10.35 9.62 -1.62
C ILE A 133 -9.89 8.18 -1.39
N LYS A 134 -10.85 7.26 -1.22
CA LYS A 134 -10.54 5.83 -1.13
C LYS A 134 -10.27 5.27 -2.53
N ASN A 135 -9.43 4.24 -2.63
CA ASN A 135 -9.08 3.62 -3.91
C ASN A 135 -10.17 2.70 -4.49
N ASP A 136 -11.37 2.68 -3.92
CA ASP A 136 -12.51 1.84 -4.32
C ASP A 136 -13.52 2.57 -5.22
N PHE A 137 -13.11 3.69 -5.84
CA PHE A 137 -13.97 4.44 -6.74
C PHE A 137 -14.23 3.68 -8.05
N CYS A 138 -15.45 3.78 -8.56
CA CYS A 138 -15.86 3.10 -9.80
C CYS A 138 -16.77 3.96 -10.65
N SER A 139 -16.48 4.05 -11.96
CA SER A 139 -17.42 4.61 -12.94
C SER A 139 -18.20 3.48 -13.59
N CYS A 140 -19.52 3.61 -13.61
CA CYS A 140 -20.42 2.59 -14.15
C CYS A 140 -21.36 3.18 -15.19
N ILE A 141 -21.57 2.43 -16.26
CA ILE A 141 -22.56 2.72 -17.31
C ILE A 141 -23.18 1.39 -17.74
N ASN A 142 -24.51 1.34 -17.81
CA ASN A 142 -25.29 0.14 -18.13
C ASN A 142 -24.90 -1.11 -17.31
N GLY A 143 -24.56 -0.92 -16.02
CA GLY A 143 -24.13 -2.00 -15.13
C GLY A 143 -22.73 -2.56 -15.42
N LYS A 144 -21.98 -1.97 -16.37
CA LYS A 144 -20.60 -2.33 -16.74
C LYS A 144 -19.63 -1.23 -16.30
N ALA A 145 -18.36 -1.59 -16.11
CA ALA A 145 -17.31 -0.64 -15.80
C ALA A 145 -17.04 0.34 -16.96
N ASP A 146 -16.97 1.65 -16.66
CA ASP A 146 -16.66 2.74 -17.60
C ASP A 146 -15.23 3.26 -17.45
N ILE A 147 -14.47 2.81 -16.45
CA ILE A 147 -13.06 3.19 -16.23
C ILE A 147 -12.12 1.98 -16.17
N LEU A 148 -10.81 2.25 -16.28
CA LEU A 148 -9.72 1.29 -16.05
C LEU A 148 -9.44 1.09 -14.55
N SER A 149 -10.39 0.42 -13.89
CA SER A 149 -10.29 -0.06 -12.51
C SER A 149 -11.13 -1.35 -12.38
N ASP A 150 -10.87 -2.17 -11.37
CA ASP A 150 -11.63 -3.40 -11.11
C ASP A 150 -13.02 -3.07 -10.54
N CYS A 151 -13.93 -2.76 -11.46
CA CYS A 151 -15.24 -2.21 -11.14
C CYS A 151 -16.40 -3.11 -11.55
N ASP A 152 -16.14 -4.29 -12.11
CA ASP A 152 -17.19 -5.14 -12.68
C ASP A 152 -18.19 -5.58 -11.61
N VAL A 153 -17.70 -6.04 -10.45
CA VAL A 153 -18.56 -6.42 -9.32
C VAL A 153 -19.30 -5.22 -8.74
N THR A 154 -18.62 -4.08 -8.61
CA THR A 154 -19.24 -2.84 -8.10
C THR A 154 -20.36 -2.41 -9.03
N CYS A 155 -20.12 -2.34 -10.33
CA CYS A 155 -21.07 -1.86 -11.33
C CYS A 155 -22.25 -2.81 -11.55
N ALA A 156 -22.05 -4.13 -11.44
CA ALA A 156 -23.14 -5.10 -11.45
C ALA A 156 -24.15 -4.90 -10.30
N ASN A 157 -23.69 -4.33 -9.18
CA ASN A 157 -24.51 -4.05 -7.99
C ASN A 157 -25.05 -2.61 -7.93
N LYS A 158 -24.78 -1.76 -8.93
CA LYS A 158 -25.32 -0.39 -8.99
C LYS A 158 -26.56 -0.31 -9.87
N PRO A 159 -27.43 0.71 -9.66
CA PRO A 159 -28.55 0.95 -10.56
C PRO A 159 -28.08 1.11 -12.00
N VAL A 160 -28.76 0.41 -12.92
CA VAL A 160 -28.47 0.51 -14.36
C VAL A 160 -28.81 1.92 -14.83
N SER A 161 -27.83 2.60 -15.42
CA SER A 161 -27.91 3.97 -15.93
C SER A 161 -27.24 4.03 -17.30
N ASP A 162 -27.87 4.69 -18.27
CA ASP A 162 -27.28 4.97 -19.58
C ASP A 162 -26.20 6.07 -19.52
N GLN A 163 -26.17 6.82 -18.41
CA GLN A 163 -25.14 7.80 -18.12
C GLN A 163 -23.98 7.17 -17.32
N PRO A 164 -22.72 7.58 -17.60
CA PRO A 164 -21.56 7.15 -16.83
C PRO A 164 -21.51 7.88 -15.47
N ILE A 165 -21.77 7.13 -14.40
CA ILE A 165 -21.78 7.64 -13.02
C ILE A 165 -20.56 7.12 -12.28
N LEU A 166 -19.71 8.04 -11.82
CA LEU A 166 -18.59 7.78 -10.93
C LEU A 166 -19.07 7.77 -9.48
N TYR A 167 -18.86 6.66 -8.78
CA TYR A 167 -19.12 6.46 -7.36
C TYR A 167 -17.81 6.58 -6.58
N VAL A 168 -17.77 7.46 -5.58
CA VAL A 168 -16.54 7.74 -4.82
C VAL A 168 -16.83 7.69 -3.33
N ASN A 169 -16.08 6.87 -2.61
CA ASN A 169 -16.06 6.87 -1.15
C ASN A 169 -14.87 7.68 -0.64
N THR A 170 -15.07 8.37 0.47
CA THR A 170 -14.02 9.18 1.11
C THR A 170 -13.88 8.85 2.59
N THR A 171 -12.71 9.12 3.13
CA THR A 171 -12.46 9.26 4.56
C THR A 171 -12.22 10.74 4.84
N VAL A 172 -12.82 11.27 5.90
CA VAL A 172 -12.61 12.65 6.35
C VAL A 172 -11.56 12.68 7.46
N GLY A 173 -10.70 13.70 7.46
CA GLY A 173 -9.68 13.90 8.49
C GLY A 173 -10.27 14.30 9.85
N PRO A 174 -9.51 14.18 10.95
CA PRO A 174 -9.95 14.55 12.30
C PRO A 174 -10.53 15.97 12.37
N GLU A 175 -9.95 16.91 11.64
CA GLU A 175 -10.37 18.31 11.54
C GLU A 175 -11.79 18.51 10.96
N ILE A 176 -12.27 17.56 10.15
CA ILE A 176 -13.67 17.54 9.70
C ILE A 176 -14.50 16.68 10.65
N ALA A 177 -14.02 15.47 10.99
CA ALA A 177 -14.77 14.47 11.75
C ALA A 177 -15.15 14.93 13.16
N LEU A 178 -14.25 15.65 13.84
CA LEU A 178 -14.43 16.15 15.20
C LEU A 178 -15.13 17.52 15.24
N ASN A 179 -15.29 18.17 14.09
CA ASN A 179 -15.95 19.46 14.02
C ASN A 179 -17.48 19.29 14.09
N THR A 180 -18.09 19.81 15.15
CA THR A 180 -19.52 19.64 15.44
C THR A 180 -20.46 20.30 14.42
N LYS A 181 -19.97 21.25 13.60
CA LYS A 181 -20.75 21.90 12.55
C LYS A 181 -20.70 21.15 11.23
N ILE A 182 -19.51 20.67 10.82
CA ILE A 182 -19.33 19.93 9.56
C ILE A 182 -19.38 18.41 9.77
N GLY A 183 -18.45 17.76 10.46
CA GLY A 183 -18.53 16.34 10.85
C GLY A 183 -18.42 15.30 9.72
N ASN A 184 -18.88 15.61 8.50
CA ASN A 184 -18.89 14.73 7.34
C ASN A 184 -18.74 15.51 6.03
N LEU A 185 -18.52 14.80 4.92
CA LEU A 185 -18.34 15.40 3.59
C LEU A 185 -19.55 16.22 3.14
N PHE A 186 -20.77 15.70 3.34
CA PHE A 186 -21.99 16.41 2.93
C PHE A 186 -22.06 17.79 3.58
N ASN A 187 -21.93 17.86 4.90
CA ASN A 187 -21.95 19.13 5.62
C ASN A 187 -20.72 19.99 5.31
N TRP A 188 -19.55 19.40 5.05
CA TRP A 188 -18.39 20.12 4.53
C TRP A 188 -18.66 20.77 3.16
N CYS A 189 -19.62 20.26 2.40
CA CYS A 189 -20.05 20.83 1.13
C CYS A 189 -21.26 21.77 1.22
N THR A 190 -22.03 21.76 2.33
CA THR A 190 -23.36 22.43 2.37
C THR A 190 -23.62 23.28 3.60
N VAL A 191 -22.95 23.04 4.74
CA VAL A 191 -23.20 23.79 6.00
C VAL A 191 -22.32 25.01 6.04
N GLN A 192 -22.91 26.20 6.00
CA GLN A 192 -22.19 27.48 6.11
C GLN A 192 -21.57 27.65 7.51
N LEU A 193 -20.27 27.95 7.55
CA LEU A 193 -19.55 28.34 8.76
C LEU A 193 -19.66 29.86 8.96
N SER A 194 -19.40 30.36 10.16
CA SER A 194 -19.51 31.80 10.44
C SER A 194 -18.44 32.63 9.70
N SER A 195 -17.34 32.02 9.30
CA SER A 195 -16.33 32.63 8.41
C SER A 195 -16.76 32.76 6.95
N ASP A 196 -17.79 32.04 6.53
CA ASP A 196 -18.09 31.87 5.11
C ASP A 196 -18.92 33.05 4.58
N PRO A 197 -18.50 33.69 3.47
CA PRO A 197 -19.25 34.77 2.85
C PRO A 197 -20.59 34.29 2.29
N GLU A 198 -20.69 33.03 1.86
CA GLU A 198 -21.90 32.43 1.31
C GLU A 198 -22.00 30.95 1.72
N THR A 199 -23.18 30.36 1.50
CA THR A 199 -23.38 28.91 1.68
C THR A 199 -22.45 28.15 0.73
N PRO A 200 -21.59 27.25 1.25
CA PRO A 200 -20.63 26.49 0.45
C PRO A 200 -21.36 25.58 -0.54
N GLN A 201 -20.66 25.22 -1.62
CA GLN A 201 -21.04 24.17 -2.54
C GLN A 201 -19.79 23.38 -2.93
N CYS A 202 -19.94 22.10 -3.24
CA CYS A 202 -18.85 21.32 -3.80
C CYS A 202 -18.96 21.17 -5.30
N ILE A 203 -17.81 21.21 -5.97
CA ILE A 203 -17.65 20.87 -7.38
C ILE A 203 -16.51 19.87 -7.53
N VAL A 204 -16.62 18.98 -8.50
CA VAL A 204 -15.50 18.10 -8.89
C VAL A 204 -14.84 18.73 -10.11
N THR A 205 -13.57 19.09 -9.99
CA THR A 205 -12.78 19.53 -11.14
C THR A 205 -11.99 18.35 -11.67
N ALA A 206 -12.09 18.12 -12.98
CA ALA A 206 -11.34 17.10 -13.70
C ALA A 206 -10.44 17.78 -14.74
N THR A 207 -9.15 17.47 -14.77
CA THR A 207 -8.23 18.00 -15.79
C THR A 207 -7.42 16.90 -16.48
N ASP A 208 -7.26 16.99 -17.79
CA ASP A 208 -6.34 16.15 -18.58
C ASP A 208 -4.98 16.85 -18.83
N GLY A 209 -4.73 17.97 -18.15
CA GLY A 209 -3.56 18.84 -18.33
C GLY A 209 -3.72 19.92 -19.40
N ASN A 210 -4.66 19.75 -20.33
CA ASN A 210 -4.96 20.75 -21.37
C ASN A 210 -6.35 21.38 -21.21
N THR A 211 -7.31 20.56 -20.78
CA THR A 211 -8.71 20.89 -20.58
C THR A 211 -9.08 20.66 -19.13
N THR A 212 -9.98 21.51 -18.62
CA THR A 212 -10.51 21.39 -17.26
C THR A 212 -12.03 21.43 -17.34
N GLU A 213 -12.65 20.40 -16.80
CA GLU A 213 -14.10 20.24 -16.72
C GLU A 213 -14.56 20.37 -15.27
N THR A 214 -15.69 21.03 -15.07
CA THR A 214 -16.36 21.13 -13.77
C THR A 214 -17.61 20.27 -13.78
N LEU A 215 -17.66 19.32 -12.85
CA LEU A 215 -18.72 18.33 -12.71
C LEU A 215 -19.43 18.51 -11.38
N PRO A 216 -20.77 18.63 -11.36
CA PRO A 216 -21.53 18.76 -10.12
C PRO A 216 -21.64 17.41 -9.40
N PRO A 217 -21.09 17.25 -8.18
CA PRO A 217 -21.29 16.05 -7.39
C PRO A 217 -22.70 16.00 -6.80
N ASN A 218 -23.24 14.79 -6.68
CA ASN A 218 -24.42 14.49 -5.89
C ASN A 218 -23.99 13.86 -4.57
N LEU A 219 -24.34 14.54 -3.47
CA LEU A 219 -23.98 14.21 -2.09
C LEU A 219 -25.25 13.88 -1.31
N SER A 220 -25.20 12.83 -0.50
CA SER A 220 -26.33 12.44 0.38
C SER A 220 -26.13 12.95 1.80
N PRO A 221 -27.20 13.41 2.50
CA PRO A 221 -27.11 13.84 3.89
C PRO A 221 -26.44 12.81 4.80
N GLY A 222 -25.50 13.26 5.64
CA GLY A 222 -24.76 12.40 6.58
C GLY A 222 -23.74 11.45 5.93
N SER A 223 -23.47 11.58 4.64
CA SER A 223 -22.59 10.69 3.89
C SER A 223 -21.16 11.24 3.76
N ASN A 224 -20.18 10.32 3.71
CA ASN A 224 -18.79 10.55 3.30
C ASN A 224 -18.52 9.98 1.89
N SER A 225 -19.53 10.02 1.02
CA SER A 225 -19.43 9.57 -0.36
C SER A 225 -20.19 10.51 -1.28
N PHE A 226 -19.80 10.53 -2.55
CA PHE A 226 -20.48 11.29 -3.58
C PHE A 226 -20.56 10.49 -4.87
N THR A 227 -21.48 10.91 -5.74
CA THR A 227 -21.55 10.42 -7.12
C THR A 227 -21.42 11.59 -8.07
N VAL A 228 -20.88 11.37 -9.26
CA VAL A 228 -20.74 12.42 -10.26
C VAL A 228 -20.89 11.86 -11.67
N ASN A 229 -21.64 12.55 -12.52
CA ASN A 229 -21.76 12.19 -13.92
C ASN A 229 -20.51 12.65 -14.68
N VAL A 230 -19.79 11.69 -15.27
CA VAL A 230 -18.51 11.93 -15.96
C VAL A 230 -18.67 11.95 -17.48
N ASN A 231 -19.89 12.08 -18.01
CA ASN A 231 -20.15 12.02 -19.45
C ASN A 231 -19.40 13.08 -20.25
N LYS A 232 -19.14 14.25 -19.65
CA LYS A 232 -18.36 15.33 -20.26
C LYS A 232 -16.88 14.97 -20.46
N LEU A 233 -16.35 14.01 -19.70
CA LEU A 233 -14.96 13.61 -19.79
C LEU A 233 -14.77 12.72 -21.00
N ALA A 234 -13.88 13.08 -21.91
CA ALA A 234 -13.57 12.24 -23.06
C ALA A 234 -13.02 10.88 -22.62
N LYS A 235 -13.40 9.83 -23.37
CA LYS A 235 -12.85 8.48 -23.22
C LYS A 235 -11.41 8.40 -23.72
N ASN A 236 -10.72 7.34 -23.31
CA ASN A 236 -9.33 7.06 -23.66
C ASN A 236 -8.45 8.28 -23.36
N LYS A 237 -8.73 8.94 -22.24
CA LYS A 237 -7.95 10.03 -21.65
C LYS A 237 -7.90 9.88 -20.14
N THR A 238 -6.74 10.20 -19.58
CA THR A 238 -6.54 10.25 -18.14
C THR A 238 -6.96 11.61 -17.64
N TRP A 239 -7.79 11.60 -16.60
CA TRP A 239 -8.28 12.78 -15.92
C TRP A 239 -7.81 12.75 -14.47
N ILE A 240 -7.26 13.85 -14.00
CA ILE A 240 -6.94 14.10 -12.59
C ILE A 240 -8.12 14.83 -11.97
N LEU A 241 -8.74 14.22 -10.96
CA LEU A 241 -9.93 14.70 -10.30
C LEU A 241 -9.62 15.12 -8.86
N LYS A 242 -10.33 16.16 -8.41
CA LYS A 242 -10.44 16.54 -7.00
C LYS A 242 -11.80 17.16 -6.73
N ILE A 243 -12.29 17.02 -5.50
CA ILE A 243 -13.45 17.76 -5.03
C ILE A 243 -12.96 19.06 -4.39
N ASN A 244 -13.51 20.18 -4.84
CA ASN A 244 -13.22 21.50 -4.30
C ASN A 244 -14.50 22.07 -3.72
N GLU A 245 -14.33 22.75 -2.59
CA GLU A 245 -15.33 23.67 -2.12
C GLU A 245 -15.31 24.95 -2.96
N PHE A 246 -16.49 25.49 -3.19
CA PHE A 246 -16.76 26.68 -3.97
C PHE A 246 -17.79 27.55 -3.23
N LYS A 247 -17.60 28.88 -3.27
CA LYS A 247 -18.39 29.95 -2.62
C LYS A 247 -18.05 30.34 -1.18
N SER A 248 -17.43 29.49 -0.36
CA SER A 248 -17.00 29.91 0.99
C SER A 248 -15.74 30.79 1.00
N GLY A 249 -15.13 31.03 -0.16
CA GLY A 249 -13.87 31.78 -0.29
C GLY A 249 -12.62 31.01 0.17
N SER A 250 -12.78 29.87 0.85
CA SER A 250 -11.65 29.01 1.27
C SER A 250 -11.02 28.26 0.09
N ASN A 251 -11.80 27.88 -0.93
CA ASN A 251 -11.38 27.02 -2.04
C ASN A 251 -10.65 25.75 -1.57
N ALA A 252 -11.06 25.23 -0.40
CA ALA A 252 -10.47 24.02 0.17
C ALA A 252 -10.71 22.83 -0.77
N GLN A 253 -9.70 21.99 -0.96
CA GLN A 253 -9.70 20.89 -1.92
C GLN A 253 -9.36 19.55 -1.25
N SER A 254 -9.82 18.46 -1.84
CA SER A 254 -9.37 17.11 -1.49
C SER A 254 -7.98 16.81 -2.06
N LYS A 255 -7.42 15.67 -1.66
CA LYS A 255 -6.35 15.05 -2.45
C LYS A 255 -6.86 14.70 -3.85
N GLU A 256 -5.95 14.74 -4.80
CA GLU A 256 -6.19 14.38 -6.20
C GLU A 256 -6.19 12.86 -6.39
N PHE A 257 -7.00 12.38 -7.32
CA PHE A 257 -7.05 10.99 -7.77
C PHE A 257 -7.25 10.94 -9.28
N GLN A 258 -6.94 9.80 -9.91
CA GLN A 258 -6.94 9.69 -11.37
C GLN A 258 -7.95 8.66 -11.84
N ILE A 259 -8.61 8.96 -12.96
CA ILE A 259 -9.44 8.00 -13.68
C ILE A 259 -9.14 8.06 -15.17
N ARG A 260 -9.33 6.94 -15.85
CA ARG A 260 -9.32 6.87 -17.31
C ARG A 260 -10.56 6.15 -17.80
N ARG A 261 -11.40 6.86 -18.55
CA ARG A 261 -12.63 6.29 -19.12
C ARG A 261 -12.30 5.40 -20.32
N LYS A 262 -12.98 4.25 -20.45
CA LYS A 262 -12.79 3.27 -21.54
C LYS A 262 -14.03 3.16 -22.42
N ASP A 263 -13.84 2.65 -23.63
CA ASP A 263 -14.97 2.37 -24.51
C ASP A 263 -15.83 1.21 -23.99
N GLN A 264 -17.14 1.36 -24.21
CA GLN A 264 -18.09 0.32 -23.83
C GLN A 264 -18.06 -0.75 -24.89
N THR A 265 -17.85 -1.98 -24.44
CA THR A 265 -17.85 -3.16 -25.28
C THR A 265 -19.24 -3.34 -25.89
N THR A 266 -19.37 -3.08 -27.19
CA THR A 266 -20.60 -3.39 -27.94
C THR A 266 -20.70 -4.91 -28.06
N ASP A 267 -21.87 -5.48 -27.74
CA ASP A 267 -22.08 -6.94 -27.60
C ASP A 267 -22.02 -7.73 -28.94
N SER A 268 -21.27 -7.27 -29.95
CA SER A 268 -21.35 -7.81 -31.31
C SER A 268 -20.02 -8.05 -32.05
N GLY A 269 -18.91 -8.19 -31.34
CA GLY A 269 -17.64 -8.63 -31.95
C GLY A 269 -16.52 -8.84 -30.94
N SER A 270 -16.34 -10.09 -30.48
CA SER A 270 -15.22 -10.53 -29.63
C SER A 270 -14.84 -9.57 -28.49
N ASN A 271 -15.79 -9.36 -27.58
CA ASN A 271 -15.53 -8.78 -26.26
C ASN A 271 -14.68 -9.76 -25.46
N LEU A 272 -13.38 -9.50 -25.38
CA LEU A 272 -12.52 -10.40 -24.64
C LEU A 272 -12.50 -10.09 -23.13
N GLY A 273 -12.95 -8.92 -22.68
CA GLY A 273 -13.04 -8.56 -21.26
C GLY A 273 -11.71 -8.73 -20.51
N ALA A 274 -11.74 -8.73 -19.18
CA ALA A 274 -10.58 -9.08 -18.38
C ALA A 274 -10.10 -10.51 -18.74
N LEU A 275 -8.78 -10.72 -18.69
CA LEU A 275 -8.18 -12.04 -18.82
C LEU A 275 -8.68 -12.94 -17.69
N LYS A 276 -9.04 -14.18 -18.02
CA LYS A 276 -9.51 -15.11 -17.00
C LYS A 276 -8.37 -15.39 -16.02
N VAL A 277 -8.69 -15.40 -14.74
CA VAL A 277 -7.75 -15.67 -13.64
C VAL A 277 -8.16 -16.97 -12.97
N THR A 278 -7.17 -17.81 -12.64
CA THR A 278 -7.36 -19.05 -11.89
C THR A 278 -6.55 -19.00 -10.59
N PRO A 279 -7.20 -19.13 -9.43
CA PRO A 279 -6.50 -19.31 -8.16
C PRO A 279 -5.67 -20.59 -8.18
N LEU A 280 -4.51 -20.57 -7.55
CA LEU A 280 -3.68 -21.73 -7.30
C LEU A 280 -3.75 -22.15 -5.84
N ASN A 281 -3.92 -23.44 -5.64
CA ASN A 281 -3.81 -24.06 -4.33
C ASN A 281 -2.37 -24.45 -4.09
N GLN A 282 -1.89 -24.22 -2.86
CA GLN A 282 -0.62 -24.73 -2.38
C GLN A 282 -0.90 -25.92 -1.45
N TYR A 283 -0.08 -26.96 -1.51
CA TYR A 283 -0.13 -28.05 -0.54
C TYR A 283 1.26 -28.58 -0.22
N THR A 284 1.35 -29.35 0.85
CA THR A 284 2.60 -29.94 1.32
C THR A 284 2.62 -31.43 1.05
N CYS A 285 3.80 -31.95 0.73
CA CYS A 285 4.12 -33.37 0.88
C CYS A 285 5.24 -33.55 1.89
N MET A 286 5.13 -34.60 2.68
CA MET A 286 6.18 -35.08 3.54
C MET A 286 7.07 -36.05 2.78
N THR A 287 8.34 -35.72 2.64
CA THR A 287 9.36 -36.61 2.11
C THR A 287 10.15 -37.18 3.29
N TYR A 288 10.07 -38.49 3.46
CA TYR A 288 10.73 -39.20 4.54
C TYR A 288 12.13 -39.67 4.13
N GLY A 289 13.08 -39.45 5.02
CA GLY A 289 14.31 -40.21 5.06
C GLY A 289 14.10 -41.53 5.79
N GLY A 290 14.95 -42.52 5.50
CA GLY A 290 14.86 -43.84 6.08
C GLY A 290 15.75 -44.88 5.42
N MET A 291 15.53 -46.12 5.83
CA MET A 291 16.14 -47.32 5.25
C MET A 291 15.06 -48.30 4.85
N VAL A 292 15.32 -49.09 3.81
CA VAL A 292 14.46 -50.21 3.45
C VAL A 292 14.88 -51.41 4.31
N ASP A 293 13.94 -52.01 5.02
CA ASP A 293 14.19 -53.23 5.79
C ASP A 293 14.36 -54.47 4.89
N ALA A 294 14.74 -55.60 5.49
CA ALA A 294 14.95 -56.84 4.74
C ALA A 294 13.67 -57.38 4.06
N THR A 295 12.50 -56.88 4.43
CA THR A 295 11.19 -57.23 3.86
C THR A 295 10.68 -56.21 2.83
N GLY A 296 11.44 -55.15 2.56
CA GLY A 296 11.06 -54.11 1.59
C GLY A 296 10.24 -52.96 2.17
N ASN A 297 9.99 -52.90 3.48
CA ASN A 297 9.28 -51.78 4.10
C ASN A 297 10.22 -50.60 4.36
N ILE A 298 9.67 -49.39 4.38
CA ILE A 298 10.44 -48.17 4.58
C ILE A 298 10.40 -47.83 6.08
N ILE A 299 11.53 -47.99 6.76
CA ILE A 299 11.73 -47.49 8.13
C ILE A 299 11.98 -45.99 8.05
N ARG A 300 10.95 -45.18 8.32
CA ARG A 300 11.02 -43.72 8.32
C ARG A 300 11.74 -43.21 9.58
N THR A 301 12.79 -42.41 9.42
CA THR A 301 13.62 -41.88 10.53
C THR A 301 13.41 -40.39 10.77
N ASN A 302 13.32 -39.64 9.68
CA ASN A 302 13.15 -38.19 9.67
C ASN A 302 12.37 -37.79 8.41
N TYR A 303 11.91 -36.54 8.36
CA TYR A 303 11.14 -36.06 7.23
C TYR A 303 11.39 -34.58 6.97
N THR A 304 11.08 -34.17 5.75
CA THR A 304 11.10 -32.79 5.31
C THR A 304 9.81 -32.45 4.57
N ARG A 305 9.35 -31.20 4.70
CA ARG A 305 8.17 -30.69 4.00
C ARG A 305 8.57 -30.07 2.67
N LEU A 306 7.93 -30.48 1.58
CA LEU A 306 8.07 -29.90 0.24
C LEU A 306 6.72 -29.38 -0.23
N LEU A 307 6.74 -28.28 -0.99
CA LEU A 307 5.55 -27.55 -1.39
C LEU A 307 5.28 -27.76 -2.88
N TYR A 308 4.00 -27.89 -3.21
CA TYR A 308 3.51 -28.14 -4.57
C TYR A 308 2.29 -27.28 -4.84
N TYR A 309 2.02 -27.02 -6.13
CA TYR A 309 0.97 -26.12 -6.55
C TYR A 309 0.11 -26.73 -7.64
N PHE A 310 -1.19 -26.51 -7.59
CA PHE A 310 -2.11 -26.90 -8.64
C PHE A 310 -3.21 -25.86 -8.80
N ALA A 311 -3.76 -25.76 -10.01
CA ALA A 311 -4.86 -24.84 -10.28
C ALA A 311 -6.13 -25.29 -9.53
N ALA A 312 -6.89 -24.35 -8.97
CA ALA A 312 -8.04 -24.66 -8.11
C ALA A 312 -9.17 -25.45 -8.81
N ASN A 313 -9.20 -25.43 -10.15
CA ASN A 313 -10.10 -26.21 -10.99
C ASN A 313 -9.54 -27.57 -11.42
N GLU A 314 -8.37 -27.95 -10.93
CA GLU A 314 -7.69 -29.22 -11.21
C GLU A 314 -7.40 -29.94 -9.90
N MET A 315 -7.09 -31.24 -9.98
CA MET A 315 -6.54 -31.99 -8.86
C MET A 315 -5.22 -32.63 -9.28
N PRO A 316 -4.20 -32.63 -8.40
CA PRO A 316 -2.96 -33.31 -8.70
C PRO A 316 -3.21 -34.81 -8.78
N ALA A 317 -2.73 -35.42 -9.85
CA ALA A 317 -2.87 -36.86 -10.06
C ALA A 317 -2.17 -37.65 -8.93
N PRO A 318 -2.66 -38.85 -8.58
CA PRO A 318 -2.16 -39.60 -7.43
C PRO A 318 -0.67 -39.91 -7.54
N ILE A 319 -0.02 -39.96 -6.39
CA ILE A 319 1.39 -40.31 -6.26
C ILE A 319 1.50 -41.82 -6.14
N LEU A 320 2.15 -42.43 -7.12
CA LEU A 320 2.38 -43.86 -7.13
C LEU A 320 3.56 -44.19 -6.21
N PRO A 321 3.40 -45.08 -5.20
CA PRO A 321 4.50 -45.50 -4.35
C PRO A 321 5.56 -46.26 -5.18
N PRO A 322 6.86 -45.90 -5.06
CA PRO A 322 7.93 -46.70 -5.64
C PRO A 322 8.00 -48.05 -4.93
N GLY A 323 7.60 -49.13 -5.61
CA GLY A 323 7.85 -50.51 -5.15
C GLY A 323 6.66 -51.31 -4.59
N GLY A 324 5.44 -50.79 -4.54
CA GLY A 324 4.26 -51.61 -4.19
C GLY A 324 3.21 -50.97 -3.29
N ASN A 325 2.31 -51.79 -2.75
CA ASN A 325 0.97 -51.38 -2.29
C ASN A 325 0.88 -50.76 -0.87
N THR A 326 1.97 -50.70 -0.08
CA THR A 326 1.85 -50.48 1.38
C THR A 326 2.56 -49.26 1.95
N GLN A 327 3.69 -48.78 1.41
CA GLN A 327 4.42 -47.61 1.97
C GLN A 327 5.14 -46.79 0.90
N SER A 328 4.98 -45.46 0.94
CA SER A 328 5.66 -44.49 0.09
C SER A 328 6.70 -43.69 0.88
N PRO A 329 7.88 -43.35 0.32
CA PRO A 329 8.82 -42.40 0.92
C PRO A 329 8.30 -40.95 0.84
N THR A 330 7.26 -40.69 0.04
CA THR A 330 6.61 -39.39 -0.06
C THR A 330 5.11 -39.51 0.13
N VAL A 331 4.56 -38.70 1.03
CA VAL A 331 3.17 -38.75 1.45
C VAL A 331 2.58 -37.35 1.36
N CYS A 332 1.41 -37.21 0.75
CA CYS A 332 0.77 -35.90 0.54
C CYS A 332 -0.67 -35.85 1.03
N HIS A 333 -1.12 -36.89 1.72
CA HIS A 333 -2.44 -37.03 2.32
C HIS A 333 -2.30 -37.60 3.74
N ASP A 334 -3.38 -37.61 4.52
CA ASP A 334 -3.39 -38.21 5.85
C ASP A 334 -3.43 -39.75 5.76
N GLU A 335 -2.30 -40.41 5.98
CA GLU A 335 -2.18 -41.87 5.97
C GLU A 335 -2.88 -42.55 7.17
N GLN A 336 -3.23 -41.82 8.24
CA GLN A 336 -4.00 -42.39 9.35
C GLN A 336 -5.47 -42.57 8.96
N LEU A 337 -6.01 -41.61 8.20
CA LEU A 337 -7.38 -41.65 7.68
C LEU A 337 -7.50 -42.50 6.41
N HIS A 338 -6.49 -42.43 5.53
CA HIS A 338 -6.48 -43.12 4.24
C HIS A 338 -5.18 -43.93 4.07
N PRO A 339 -5.08 -45.11 4.69
CA PRO A 339 -3.87 -45.93 4.61
C PRO A 339 -3.65 -46.49 3.19
N GLY A 340 -2.39 -46.55 2.77
CA GLY A 340 -1.98 -47.16 1.50
C GLY A 340 -1.74 -46.16 0.38
N LYS A 341 -2.25 -46.46 -0.81
CA LYS A 341 -1.98 -45.68 -2.04
C LYS A 341 -2.68 -44.32 -2.01
N ASP A 342 -2.01 -43.31 -2.54
CA ASP A 342 -2.59 -41.98 -2.76
C ASP A 342 -3.78 -42.05 -3.74
N SER A 343 -4.72 -41.11 -3.61
CA SER A 343 -5.91 -40.95 -4.46
C SER A 343 -6.16 -39.47 -4.75
N VAL A 344 -6.85 -39.18 -5.86
CA VAL A 344 -7.33 -37.83 -6.16
C VAL A 344 -8.42 -37.38 -5.18
N GLU A 345 -9.09 -38.32 -4.53
CA GLU A 345 -10.21 -38.07 -3.61
C GLU A 345 -9.74 -37.66 -2.21
N TYR A 346 -8.46 -37.86 -1.89
CA TYR A 346 -7.94 -37.57 -0.56
C TYR A 346 -7.50 -36.11 -0.43
N GLU A 347 -7.83 -35.52 0.71
CA GLU A 347 -7.39 -34.16 1.02
C GLU A 347 -5.87 -34.08 1.08
N ARG A 348 -5.33 -33.00 0.51
CA ARG A 348 -3.89 -32.74 0.48
C ARG A 348 -3.44 -32.14 1.80
N LEU A 349 -2.29 -32.59 2.31
CA LEU A 349 -1.73 -32.09 3.57
C LEU A 349 -1.46 -30.59 3.49
N GLU A 350 -1.84 -29.86 4.54
CA GLU A 350 -1.61 -28.43 4.69
C GLU A 350 -2.10 -27.62 3.47
N LEU A 351 -3.23 -28.01 2.88
CA LEU A 351 -3.82 -27.31 1.73
C LEU A 351 -4.14 -25.85 2.08
N ILE A 352 -3.62 -24.93 1.27
CA ILE A 352 -3.93 -23.51 1.30
C ILE A 352 -4.61 -23.16 -0.02
N PRO A 353 -5.95 -23.06 -0.03
CA PRO A 353 -6.70 -22.66 -1.21
C PRO A 353 -6.36 -21.23 -1.64
N GLY A 354 -6.23 -20.99 -2.95
CA GLY A 354 -6.01 -19.65 -3.49
C GLY A 354 -4.77 -18.93 -2.93
N ALA A 355 -3.68 -19.67 -2.66
CA ALA A 355 -2.43 -19.15 -2.14
C ALA A 355 -1.84 -18.02 -3.00
N LEU A 356 -2.05 -18.11 -4.32
CA LEU A 356 -1.80 -17.04 -5.30
C LEU A 356 -2.74 -17.20 -6.49
N ALA A 357 -2.75 -16.25 -7.43
CA ALA A 357 -3.55 -16.34 -8.66
C ALA A 357 -2.65 -16.19 -9.90
N LEU A 358 -3.01 -16.86 -11.00
CA LEU A 358 -2.37 -16.74 -12.31
C LEU A 358 -3.40 -16.45 -13.39
N TRP A 359 -2.97 -15.94 -14.54
CA TRP A 359 -3.85 -15.93 -15.70
C TRP A 359 -4.08 -17.35 -16.21
N ASP A 360 -5.34 -17.67 -16.48
CA ASP A 360 -5.82 -19.02 -16.73
C ASP A 360 -5.28 -19.55 -18.06
N LYS A 361 -4.62 -20.71 -18.01
CA LYS A 361 -4.16 -21.44 -19.20
C LYS A 361 -5.29 -21.87 -20.14
N ALA A 362 -6.54 -21.93 -19.66
CA ALA A 362 -7.71 -22.23 -20.47
C ALA A 362 -8.31 -20.99 -21.17
N ASP A 363 -7.82 -19.78 -20.91
CA ASP A 363 -8.25 -18.61 -21.67
C ASP A 363 -7.73 -18.73 -23.11
N SER A 364 -8.66 -18.74 -24.08
CA SER A 364 -8.35 -18.91 -25.50
C SER A 364 -7.33 -17.90 -26.03
N ARG A 365 -7.19 -16.73 -25.39
CA ARG A 365 -6.21 -15.71 -25.74
C ARG A 365 -4.76 -16.09 -25.44
N PHE A 366 -4.52 -17.07 -24.58
CA PHE A 366 -3.20 -17.67 -24.37
C PHE A 366 -2.87 -18.80 -25.35
N THR A 367 -3.66 -18.96 -26.41
CA THR A 367 -3.32 -19.87 -27.51
C THR A 367 -2.35 -19.18 -28.47
N ALA A 368 -1.21 -19.84 -28.73
CA ALA A 368 -0.30 -19.47 -29.80
C ALA A 368 -0.85 -19.93 -31.15
N LYS A 369 -0.93 -19.01 -32.12
CA LYS A 369 -1.48 -19.32 -33.45
C LYS A 369 -0.52 -18.98 -34.57
N ALA A 370 -0.60 -19.72 -35.69
CA ALA A 370 0.29 -19.53 -36.83
C ALA A 370 0.11 -18.13 -37.46
N GLU A 371 -1.12 -17.64 -37.55
CA GLU A 371 -1.46 -16.29 -38.02
C GLU A 371 -0.87 -15.17 -37.15
N ASN A 372 -0.49 -15.47 -35.90
CA ASN A 372 0.16 -14.54 -34.97
C ASN A 372 1.69 -14.68 -34.96
N GLY A 373 2.26 -15.44 -35.91
CA GLY A 373 3.69 -15.78 -35.93
C GLY A 373 4.10 -16.71 -34.79
N GLY A 374 3.20 -17.59 -34.33
CA GLY A 374 3.42 -18.50 -33.20
C GLY A 374 3.37 -17.83 -31.83
N ARG A 375 2.91 -16.58 -31.74
CA ARG A 375 2.78 -15.82 -30.49
C ARG A 375 1.37 -15.93 -29.91
N LEU A 376 1.26 -15.67 -28.60
CA LEU A 376 0.00 -15.67 -27.88
C LEU A 376 -0.97 -14.65 -28.48
N THR A 377 -2.22 -15.05 -28.65
CA THR A 377 -3.28 -14.22 -29.24
C THR A 377 -3.47 -12.90 -28.48
N ILE A 378 -3.34 -12.90 -27.15
CA ILE A 378 -3.42 -11.67 -26.34
C ILE A 378 -2.39 -10.60 -26.75
N ASN A 379 -1.16 -10.99 -27.09
CA ASN A 379 -0.13 -10.04 -27.53
C ASN A 379 -0.58 -9.34 -28.81
N LYS A 380 -1.16 -10.09 -29.76
CA LYS A 380 -1.67 -9.54 -31.02
C LYS A 380 -2.85 -8.60 -30.80
N VAL A 381 -3.78 -8.95 -29.90
CA VAL A 381 -4.91 -8.09 -29.54
C VAL A 381 -4.44 -6.75 -28.97
N ILE A 382 -3.44 -6.77 -28.08
CA ILE A 382 -2.87 -5.54 -27.51
C ILE A 382 -2.18 -4.70 -28.59
N GLU A 383 -1.42 -5.33 -29.50
CA GLU A 383 -0.78 -4.66 -30.63
C GLU A 383 -1.77 -3.95 -31.54
N GLU A 384 -2.89 -4.61 -31.87
CA GLU A 384 -3.93 -4.04 -32.72
C GLU A 384 -4.64 -2.86 -32.05
N LYS A 385 -4.92 -2.95 -30.74
CA LYS A 385 -5.47 -1.82 -29.99
C LYS A 385 -4.53 -0.63 -29.94
N LEU A 386 -3.24 -0.84 -29.71
CA LEU A 386 -2.25 0.23 -29.73
C LEU A 386 -2.16 0.91 -31.11
N ALA A 387 -2.22 0.12 -32.19
CA ALA A 387 -2.24 0.66 -33.54
C ALA A 387 -3.51 1.48 -33.81
N ASN A 388 -4.68 0.98 -33.41
CA ASN A 388 -5.97 1.61 -33.71
C ASN A 388 -6.26 2.85 -32.84
N GLU A 389 -5.99 2.77 -31.53
CA GLU A 389 -6.38 3.82 -30.58
C GLU A 389 -5.30 4.90 -30.42
N TYR A 390 -4.03 4.54 -30.57
CA TYR A 390 -2.89 5.44 -30.34
C TYR A 390 -2.04 5.71 -31.57
N GLN A 391 -2.40 5.15 -32.73
CA GLN A 391 -1.63 5.28 -33.97
C GLN A 391 -0.16 4.85 -33.78
N LEU A 392 0.06 3.80 -33.00
CA LEU A 392 1.38 3.19 -32.76
C LEU A 392 1.51 1.83 -33.49
N PRO A 393 1.58 1.80 -34.83
CA PRO A 393 1.76 0.55 -35.57
C PRO A 393 3.19 0.02 -35.41
N GLY A 394 3.33 -1.31 -35.31
CA GLY A 394 4.63 -2.00 -35.45
C GLY A 394 5.33 -2.44 -34.16
N SER A 395 4.72 -2.28 -32.99
CA SER A 395 5.29 -2.74 -31.72
C SER A 395 5.07 -4.24 -31.51
N THR A 396 5.93 -5.12 -32.03
CA THR A 396 5.85 -6.54 -31.67
C THR A 396 6.18 -6.76 -30.20
N MET A 397 5.27 -7.36 -29.43
CA MET A 397 5.44 -7.62 -28.01
C MET A 397 5.21 -9.08 -27.62
N ASN A 398 5.84 -9.47 -26.53
CA ASN A 398 5.61 -10.74 -25.85
C ASN A 398 5.47 -10.44 -24.35
N LEU A 399 4.25 -10.21 -23.89
CA LEU A 399 4.03 -9.74 -22.52
C LEU A 399 3.84 -10.88 -21.51
N PHE A 400 3.40 -12.05 -21.98
CA PHE A 400 3.05 -13.19 -21.13
C PHE A 400 3.88 -14.42 -21.47
N PHE A 401 4.17 -15.23 -20.45
CA PHE A 401 4.87 -16.49 -20.57
C PHE A 401 4.26 -17.58 -19.66
N PRO A 402 4.38 -18.87 -20.02
CA PRO A 402 3.86 -19.96 -19.21
C PRO A 402 4.69 -20.14 -17.93
N LEU A 403 4.02 -20.27 -16.78
CA LEU A 403 4.65 -20.74 -15.55
C LEU A 403 4.49 -22.25 -15.42
N ASN A 404 5.60 -22.95 -15.58
CA ASN A 404 5.70 -24.39 -15.33
C ASN A 404 6.32 -24.60 -13.95
N PHE A 405 5.63 -25.32 -13.08
CA PHE A 405 6.11 -25.59 -11.73
C PHE A 405 5.66 -26.97 -11.25
N PRO A 406 6.37 -27.61 -10.31
CA PRO A 406 5.98 -28.86 -9.69
C PRO A 406 4.57 -28.85 -9.13
N ASN A 407 3.72 -29.71 -9.68
CA ASN A 407 2.38 -29.95 -9.15
C ASN A 407 2.26 -31.24 -8.35
N ARG A 408 3.30 -32.09 -8.32
CA ARG A 408 3.41 -33.28 -7.47
C ARG A 408 4.86 -33.81 -7.41
N PRO A 409 5.21 -34.60 -6.38
CA PRO A 409 6.44 -35.38 -6.36
C PRO A 409 6.46 -36.45 -7.48
N THR A 410 7.65 -36.84 -7.94
CA THR A 410 7.84 -38.05 -8.75
C THR A 410 8.30 -39.22 -7.91
N SER A 411 7.86 -40.42 -8.26
CA SER A 411 8.06 -41.69 -7.53
C SER A 411 9.52 -42.02 -7.19
N ASP A 412 10.50 -41.54 -7.96
CA ASP A 412 11.93 -41.88 -7.75
C ASP A 412 12.74 -40.76 -7.07
N GLY A 413 12.08 -39.74 -6.54
CA GLY A 413 12.69 -38.75 -5.65
C GLY A 413 13.74 -37.84 -6.30
N VAL A 414 13.75 -37.63 -7.63
CA VAL A 414 14.72 -36.69 -8.25
C VAL A 414 14.18 -35.80 -9.39
N THR A 415 12.90 -35.79 -9.80
CA THR A 415 12.47 -34.72 -10.74
C THR A 415 10.96 -34.50 -10.70
N ALA A 416 10.48 -33.56 -9.89
CA ALA A 416 9.06 -33.25 -9.87
C ALA A 416 8.54 -32.93 -11.28
N GLN A 417 7.36 -33.44 -11.64
CA GLN A 417 6.79 -33.19 -12.96
C GLN A 417 6.30 -31.74 -12.98
N ASN A 418 6.93 -30.91 -13.82
CA ASN A 418 6.47 -29.55 -14.02
C ASN A 418 5.14 -29.60 -14.79
N ALA A 419 4.12 -28.97 -14.24
CA ALA A 419 2.86 -28.75 -14.91
C ALA A 419 2.71 -27.26 -15.25
N LEU A 420 2.04 -26.98 -16.37
CA LEU A 420 1.61 -25.63 -16.70
C LEU A 420 0.55 -25.20 -15.68
N LEU A 421 0.91 -24.26 -14.81
CA LEU A 421 -0.01 -23.73 -13.80
C LEU A 421 -0.86 -22.59 -14.35
N GLY A 422 -0.32 -21.82 -15.29
CA GLY A 422 -0.97 -20.64 -15.86
C GLY A 422 0.05 -19.76 -16.58
N TYR A 423 -0.34 -18.53 -16.86
CA TYR A 423 0.51 -17.51 -17.47
C TYR A 423 0.88 -16.43 -16.46
N VAL A 424 2.08 -15.90 -16.64
CA VAL A 424 2.68 -14.81 -15.85
C VAL A 424 3.14 -13.73 -16.82
N MET A 425 3.10 -12.48 -16.40
CA MET A 425 3.46 -11.34 -17.23
C MET A 425 4.91 -10.95 -16.96
N ILE A 426 5.62 -10.51 -18.00
CA ILE A 426 6.98 -10.02 -17.88
C ILE A 426 6.97 -8.74 -17.03
N PRO A 427 7.88 -8.60 -16.04
CA PRO A 427 8.00 -7.36 -15.31
C PRO A 427 8.46 -6.20 -16.18
N PHE A 428 8.01 -5.00 -15.83
CA PHE A 428 8.46 -3.78 -16.48
C PHE A 428 9.61 -3.17 -15.70
N THR A 429 10.38 -2.28 -16.32
CA THR A 429 11.50 -1.62 -15.68
C THR A 429 11.34 -0.11 -15.82
N TYR A 430 11.49 0.63 -14.72
CA TYR A 430 11.51 2.08 -14.77
C TYR A 430 12.78 2.54 -15.45
N ALA A 431 12.66 3.31 -16.54
CA ALA A 431 13.80 3.77 -17.31
C ALA A 431 14.81 4.59 -16.47
N GLU A 432 14.32 5.36 -15.49
CA GLU A 432 15.14 6.25 -14.66
C GLU A 432 15.94 5.52 -13.59
N SER A 433 15.33 4.52 -12.93
CA SER A 433 15.91 3.85 -11.76
C SER A 433 16.43 2.45 -12.06
N GLY A 434 16.08 1.86 -13.21
CA GLY A 434 16.35 0.47 -13.53
C GLY A 434 15.61 -0.53 -12.65
N LYS A 435 14.71 -0.07 -11.76
CA LYS A 435 13.94 -0.94 -10.87
C LYS A 435 12.82 -1.63 -11.63
N SER A 436 12.70 -2.93 -11.40
CA SER A 436 11.59 -3.70 -11.95
C SER A 436 10.31 -3.49 -11.14
N TYR A 437 9.15 -3.52 -11.81
CA TYR A 437 7.84 -3.34 -11.22
C TYR A 437 6.77 -4.15 -11.95
N CYS A 438 5.64 -4.34 -11.27
CA CYS A 438 4.42 -4.88 -11.84
C CYS A 438 3.39 -3.75 -11.96
N PRO A 439 2.73 -3.61 -13.11
CA PRO A 439 1.82 -2.50 -13.33
C PRO A 439 0.58 -2.64 -12.45
N ASN A 440 0.06 -1.50 -12.06
CA ASN A 440 -1.10 -1.34 -11.20
C ASN A 440 -1.95 -0.19 -11.73
N SER A 441 -3.02 0.13 -11.01
CA SER A 441 -3.98 1.18 -11.37
C SER A 441 -3.32 2.52 -11.67
N THR A 442 -2.25 2.91 -10.97
CA THR A 442 -1.51 4.15 -11.27
C THR A 442 -0.85 4.10 -12.66
N HIS A 443 -0.36 2.94 -13.08
CA HIS A 443 0.22 2.75 -14.41
C HIS A 443 -0.84 2.73 -15.50
N PHE A 444 -1.95 2.01 -15.27
CA PHE A 444 -3.05 1.87 -16.23
C PHE A 444 -3.82 3.16 -16.46
N ASN A 445 -3.84 4.04 -15.46
CA ASN A 445 -4.38 5.38 -15.58
C ASN A 445 -3.29 6.40 -16.00
N GLY A 446 -2.07 5.96 -16.29
CA GLY A 446 -0.97 6.85 -16.66
C GLY A 446 -1.00 7.35 -18.11
N ASN A 447 0.11 7.95 -18.52
CA ASN A 447 0.26 8.52 -19.88
C ASN A 447 0.87 7.53 -20.89
N GLN A 448 1.23 6.33 -20.47
CA GLN A 448 1.88 5.33 -21.32
C GLN A 448 0.82 4.49 -22.07
N PRO A 449 0.74 4.58 -23.41
CA PRO A 449 -0.29 3.89 -24.19
C PRO A 449 -0.38 2.38 -23.94
N LEU A 450 0.79 1.71 -23.81
CA LEU A 450 0.85 0.29 -23.53
C LEU A 450 0.12 -0.08 -22.23
N PHE A 451 0.34 0.66 -21.14
CA PHE A 451 -0.31 0.37 -19.86
C PHE A 451 -1.80 0.65 -19.89
N ASN A 452 -2.22 1.68 -20.63
CA ASN A 452 -3.64 1.99 -20.79
C ASN A 452 -4.39 0.84 -21.47
N VAL A 453 -3.85 0.33 -22.59
CA VAL A 453 -4.44 -0.83 -23.30
C VAL A 453 -4.35 -2.08 -22.43
N LEU A 454 -3.22 -2.32 -21.76
CA LEU A 454 -3.02 -3.48 -20.92
C LEU A 454 -4.03 -3.52 -19.76
N GLY A 455 -4.32 -2.37 -19.14
CA GLY A 455 -5.29 -2.23 -18.05
C GLY A 455 -6.74 -2.54 -18.43
N GLU A 456 -7.07 -2.68 -19.72
CA GLU A 456 -8.38 -3.20 -20.15
C GLU A 456 -8.49 -4.71 -20.00
N PHE A 457 -7.35 -5.41 -20.02
CA PHE A 457 -7.27 -6.87 -19.99
C PHE A 457 -6.82 -7.41 -18.62
N ILE A 458 -6.13 -6.60 -17.83
CA ILE A 458 -5.64 -7.00 -16.51
C ILE A 458 -6.03 -5.96 -15.46
N GLY A 459 -6.31 -6.43 -14.25
CA GLY A 459 -6.36 -5.58 -13.06
C GLY A 459 -4.97 -5.33 -12.47
N ASP A 460 -4.93 -4.83 -11.24
CA ASP A 460 -3.70 -4.68 -10.47
C ASP A 460 -2.89 -5.97 -10.47
N SER A 461 -1.58 -5.83 -10.64
CA SER A 461 -0.65 -6.96 -10.57
C SER A 461 0.42 -6.74 -9.51
N GLU A 462 0.99 -7.84 -9.02
CA GLU A 462 2.07 -7.81 -8.04
C GLU A 462 3.20 -8.75 -8.45
N GLY A 463 4.39 -8.54 -7.88
CA GLY A 463 5.55 -9.39 -8.14
C GLY A 463 5.36 -10.83 -7.62
N LEU A 464 5.77 -11.80 -8.43
CA LEU A 464 5.93 -13.19 -8.04
C LEU A 464 7.42 -13.50 -7.86
N TYR A 465 7.78 -14.18 -6.78
CA TYR A 465 9.16 -14.57 -6.46
C TYR A 465 9.25 -16.07 -6.19
N ILE A 466 10.46 -16.63 -6.31
CA ILE A 466 10.79 -17.95 -5.76
C ILE A 466 11.61 -17.76 -4.51
N ALA A 467 11.25 -18.50 -3.47
CA ALA A 467 12.05 -18.63 -2.29
C ALA A 467 12.47 -20.08 -2.06
N GLU A 468 13.71 -20.25 -1.60
CA GLU A 468 14.29 -21.53 -1.27
C GLU A 468 14.33 -21.70 0.24
N LYS A 469 13.80 -22.82 0.72
CA LYS A 469 13.91 -23.25 2.11
C LYS A 469 15.35 -23.61 2.43
N GLU A 470 15.79 -23.28 3.64
CA GLU A 470 17.05 -23.82 4.18
C GLU A 470 17.07 -25.36 4.08
N GLY A 471 18.22 -25.92 3.70
CA GLY A 471 18.37 -27.35 3.45
C GLY A 471 18.13 -28.16 4.72
N GLU A 472 17.19 -29.12 4.65
CA GLU A 472 16.93 -30.06 5.73
C GLU A 472 17.56 -31.42 5.39
N MET A 473 18.30 -32.00 6.33
CA MET A 473 18.98 -33.27 6.11
C MET A 473 18.01 -34.43 6.28
N ILE A 474 17.88 -35.30 5.26
CA ILE A 474 17.18 -36.57 5.35
C ILE A 474 18.14 -37.75 5.17
N LEU A 475 17.88 -38.88 5.83
CA LEU A 475 18.67 -40.10 5.61
C LEU A 475 18.18 -40.80 4.34
N LYS A 476 19.03 -41.00 3.33
CA LYS A 476 18.71 -41.76 2.12
C LYS A 476 19.82 -42.78 1.88
N ASN A 477 19.48 -44.06 1.83
CA ASN A 477 20.45 -45.15 1.64
C ASN A 477 21.64 -45.07 2.61
N ASN A 478 21.36 -44.81 3.89
CA ASN A 478 22.35 -44.65 4.95
C ASN A 478 23.29 -43.42 4.83
N VAL A 479 22.95 -42.45 3.97
CA VAL A 479 23.68 -41.19 3.81
C VAL A 479 22.75 -40.01 4.07
N TYR A 480 23.19 -39.03 4.88
CA TYR A 480 22.45 -37.79 5.06
C TYR A 480 22.59 -36.91 3.82
N VAL A 481 21.47 -36.59 3.19
CA VAL A 481 21.40 -35.72 2.00
C VAL A 481 20.59 -34.46 2.32
N PRO A 482 21.04 -33.27 1.90
CA PRO A 482 20.26 -32.05 2.05
C PRO A 482 19.09 -32.05 1.08
N VAL A 483 17.92 -31.65 1.56
CA VAL A 483 16.72 -31.47 0.73
C VAL A 483 16.25 -30.03 0.85
N TYR A 484 16.18 -29.38 -0.30
CA TYR A 484 15.70 -28.02 -0.46
C TYR A 484 14.24 -28.03 -0.89
N GLY A 485 13.46 -27.08 -0.37
CA GLY A 485 12.08 -26.84 -0.79
C GLY A 485 11.99 -25.51 -1.54
N LEU A 486 11.12 -25.43 -2.55
CA LEU A 486 10.84 -24.20 -3.28
C LEU A 486 9.44 -23.71 -2.96
N MET A 487 9.28 -22.40 -2.83
CA MET A 487 8.01 -21.74 -2.60
C MET A 487 7.83 -20.61 -3.61
N LEU A 488 6.65 -20.54 -4.22
CA LEU A 488 6.18 -19.36 -4.93
C LEU A 488 5.61 -18.37 -3.90
N VAL A 489 6.08 -17.13 -3.92
CA VAL A 489 5.69 -16.12 -2.92
C VAL A 489 5.37 -14.79 -3.58
N ARG A 490 4.31 -14.14 -3.09
CA ARG A 490 3.79 -12.87 -3.60
C ARG A 490 4.54 -11.67 -3.01
N GLU A 491 4.67 -10.59 -3.76
CA GLU A 491 5.26 -9.32 -3.31
C GLU A 491 4.59 -8.81 -2.03
N SER A 492 3.26 -8.82 -1.97
CA SER A 492 2.50 -8.45 -0.76
C SER A 492 2.87 -9.28 0.48
N THR A 493 3.19 -10.56 0.30
CA THR A 493 3.62 -11.43 1.40
C THR A 493 5.01 -11.02 1.88
N LEU A 494 5.92 -10.71 0.97
CA LEU A 494 7.28 -10.28 1.29
C LEU A 494 7.32 -8.88 1.91
N LEU A 495 6.47 -7.96 1.48
CA LEU A 495 6.36 -6.63 2.09
C LEU A 495 5.78 -6.68 3.52
N ASN A 496 4.95 -7.68 3.82
CA ASN A 496 4.36 -7.85 5.15
C ASN A 496 5.25 -8.64 6.13
N TYR A 497 5.95 -9.67 5.64
CA TYR A 497 6.66 -10.64 6.48
C TYR A 497 8.15 -10.79 6.16
N GLY A 498 8.63 -10.17 5.09
CA GLY A 498 10.01 -10.23 4.66
C GLY A 498 10.93 -9.36 5.51
N PHE A 499 12.18 -9.77 5.59
CA PHE A 499 13.25 -9.01 6.23
C PHE A 499 14.58 -9.25 5.52
N TYR A 500 15.53 -8.34 5.72
CA TYR A 500 16.91 -8.54 5.32
C TYR A 500 17.82 -8.48 6.56
N ILE A 501 19.03 -9.00 6.42
CA ILE A 501 20.02 -9.01 7.50
C ILE A 501 21.11 -7.99 7.14
N GLN A 502 21.34 -7.03 8.03
CA GLN A 502 22.41 -6.05 7.92
C GLN A 502 23.07 -5.88 9.28
N ASN A 503 24.40 -6.00 9.35
CA ASN A 503 25.16 -5.91 10.60
C ASN A 503 24.60 -6.83 11.71
N ALA A 504 24.25 -8.07 11.34
CA ALA A 504 23.60 -9.08 12.19
C ALA A 504 22.21 -8.71 12.75
N LEU A 505 21.63 -7.58 12.35
CA LEU A 505 20.26 -7.17 12.70
C LEU A 505 19.29 -7.55 11.58
N LYS A 506 18.12 -8.05 11.97
CA LYS A 506 17.00 -8.29 11.04
C LYS A 506 16.19 -7.00 10.92
N ILE A 507 16.00 -6.54 9.70
CA ILE A 507 15.27 -5.30 9.39
C ILE A 507 14.14 -5.65 8.42
N ARG A 508 12.93 -5.16 8.70
CA ARG A 508 11.76 -5.40 7.84
C ARG A 508 12.02 -4.92 6.42
N ALA A 509 11.58 -5.70 5.44
CA ALA A 509 11.70 -5.36 4.05
C ALA A 509 10.65 -4.31 3.65
N ASP A 510 11.08 -3.35 2.83
CA ASP A 510 10.25 -2.41 2.08
C ASP A 510 10.55 -2.52 0.57
N GLU A 511 9.82 -1.79 -0.26
CA GLU A 511 9.98 -1.78 -1.73
C GLU A 511 11.42 -1.45 -2.18
N SER A 512 12.14 -0.62 -1.42
CA SER A 512 13.52 -0.24 -1.74
C SER A 512 14.50 -1.38 -1.46
N SER A 513 14.35 -2.02 -0.31
CA SER A 513 15.16 -3.16 0.11
C SER A 513 14.93 -4.39 -0.77
N MET A 514 13.70 -4.61 -1.25
CA MET A 514 13.37 -5.68 -2.20
C MET A 514 14.28 -5.65 -3.43
N ASN A 515 14.62 -4.45 -3.91
CA ASN A 515 15.46 -4.23 -5.09
C ASN A 515 16.98 -4.30 -4.84
N THR A 516 17.41 -4.24 -3.58
CA THR A 516 18.83 -4.01 -3.25
C THR A 516 19.42 -5.00 -2.25
N LYS A 517 18.57 -5.82 -1.61
CA LYS A 517 18.95 -6.74 -0.54
C LYS A 517 18.49 -8.15 -0.84
N THR A 518 19.12 -9.12 -0.18
CA THR A 518 18.59 -10.48 -0.11
C THR A 518 17.51 -10.54 0.95
N ILE A 519 16.33 -10.96 0.53
CA ILE A 519 15.13 -11.00 1.35
C ILE A 519 14.95 -12.42 1.89
N TYR A 520 14.60 -12.48 3.17
CA TYR A 520 14.29 -13.68 3.91
C TYR A 520 12.90 -13.56 4.51
N TYR A 521 12.25 -14.68 4.80
CA TYR A 521 11.04 -14.71 5.61
C TYR A 521 10.88 -16.05 6.31
N TYR A 522 10.04 -16.08 7.34
CA TYR A 522 9.69 -17.29 8.06
C TYR A 522 8.34 -17.84 7.60
N TRP A 523 8.28 -19.14 7.35
CA TRP A 523 7.07 -19.86 6.95
C TRP A 523 6.71 -20.98 7.95
N PRO A 524 5.42 -21.20 8.28
CA PRO A 524 4.24 -20.45 7.84
C PRO A 524 4.21 -19.00 8.32
N THR A 525 3.62 -18.10 7.53
CA THR A 525 3.40 -16.71 7.96
C THR A 525 2.42 -16.65 9.13
N SER A 526 2.52 -15.63 9.97
CA SER A 526 1.63 -15.44 11.12
C SER A 526 1.21 -13.98 11.22
N THR A 527 -0.07 -13.74 11.43
CA THR A 527 -0.62 -12.39 11.65
C THR A 527 -0.42 -11.89 13.07
N THR A 528 -0.07 -12.77 14.02
CA THR A 528 0.08 -12.44 15.44
C THR A 528 1.53 -12.49 15.91
N ALA A 529 2.34 -13.41 15.39
CA ALA A 529 3.74 -13.51 15.74
C ALA A 529 4.59 -12.50 14.95
N ASP A 530 5.56 -11.88 15.62
CA ASP A 530 6.48 -10.95 14.96
C ASP A 530 7.20 -11.61 13.77
N ALA A 531 7.20 -10.93 12.62
CA ALA A 531 7.79 -11.40 11.38
C ALA A 531 9.31 -11.63 11.47
N LEU A 532 10.00 -10.96 12.41
CA LEU A 532 11.45 -11.06 12.57
C LEU A 532 11.90 -12.23 13.48
N THR A 533 10.96 -12.86 14.18
CA THR A 533 11.25 -13.95 15.13
C THR A 533 11.00 -15.32 14.49
N GLN A 534 11.91 -16.28 14.62
CA GLN A 534 11.72 -17.57 13.95
C GLN A 534 10.60 -18.42 14.60
N GLY A 535 10.70 -18.67 15.91
CA GLY A 535 9.84 -19.65 16.58
C GLY A 535 9.98 -21.04 15.94
N ASN A 536 8.87 -21.73 15.72
CA ASN A 536 8.82 -23.05 15.06
C ASN A 536 8.77 -22.98 13.53
N ARG A 537 8.96 -21.79 12.94
CA ARG A 537 8.88 -21.56 11.50
C ARG A 537 10.22 -21.84 10.81
N LYS A 538 10.15 -22.11 9.51
CA LYS A 538 11.30 -22.39 8.66
C LYS A 538 11.71 -21.15 7.89
N LEU A 539 13.01 -20.96 7.73
CA LEU A 539 13.58 -19.84 7.00
C LEU A 539 13.54 -20.12 5.49
N PHE A 540 13.04 -19.15 4.74
CA PHE A 540 13.06 -19.13 3.28
C PHE A 540 13.85 -17.92 2.80
N THR A 541 14.62 -18.09 1.73
CA THR A 541 15.44 -17.04 1.11
C THR A 541 14.98 -16.79 -0.31
N VAL A 542 14.68 -15.54 -0.65
CA VAL A 542 14.31 -15.13 -2.02
C VAL A 542 15.54 -15.19 -2.91
N ARG A 543 15.45 -16.00 -3.97
CA ARG A 543 16.56 -16.31 -4.87
C ARG A 543 16.16 -16.08 -6.32
N SER A 544 17.14 -15.69 -7.13
CA SER A 544 17.01 -15.73 -8.58
C SER A 544 16.97 -17.19 -9.03
N PHE A 545 16.25 -17.48 -10.11
CA PHE A 545 16.10 -18.83 -10.65
C PHE A 545 17.45 -19.57 -10.84
N ASP A 546 18.46 -18.88 -11.40
CA ASP A 546 19.78 -19.47 -11.66
C ASP A 546 20.59 -19.77 -10.39
N SER A 547 20.21 -19.20 -9.25
CA SER A 547 20.92 -19.28 -7.97
C SER A 547 20.29 -20.28 -6.99
N LEU A 548 19.30 -21.06 -7.45
CA LEU A 548 18.70 -22.15 -6.69
C LEU A 548 19.70 -23.31 -6.61
N GLU A 549 19.92 -23.85 -5.41
CA GLU A 549 20.86 -24.93 -5.12
C GLU A 549 20.23 -26.31 -5.46
N GLY A 550 18.90 -26.43 -5.40
CA GLY A 550 18.15 -27.68 -5.64
C GLY A 550 17.72 -27.97 -7.08
N LYS A 551 18.47 -27.53 -8.10
CA LYS A 551 18.02 -27.43 -9.51
C LYS A 551 17.41 -28.71 -10.10
N THR A 552 16.08 -28.71 -10.30
CA THR A 552 15.33 -29.65 -11.18
C THR A 552 14.14 -28.96 -11.89
N GLN A 553 14.22 -27.67 -12.21
CA GLN A 553 13.15 -26.97 -12.93
C GLN A 553 13.65 -26.32 -14.23
N THR A 554 12.81 -26.39 -15.26
CA THR A 554 13.00 -25.77 -16.58
C THR A 554 12.54 -24.31 -16.53
N THR A 555 13.52 -23.43 -16.71
CA THR A 555 13.55 -21.98 -16.96
C THR A 555 12.22 -21.20 -17.17
N PRO A 556 12.04 -20.04 -16.49
CA PRO A 556 11.31 -18.91 -17.08
C PRO A 556 12.06 -18.39 -18.32
N PRO A 557 11.38 -17.88 -19.36
CA PRO A 557 12.00 -17.50 -20.63
C PRO A 557 12.74 -16.15 -20.61
N THR A 558 12.69 -15.36 -19.54
CA THR A 558 13.28 -14.01 -19.56
C THR A 558 14.78 -14.07 -19.25
N SER A 559 15.59 -13.78 -20.27
CA SER A 559 17.04 -13.52 -20.17
C SER A 559 17.38 -12.34 -19.25
N ASP A 560 16.39 -11.52 -18.89
CA ASP A 560 16.57 -10.34 -18.06
C ASP A 560 16.31 -10.67 -16.60
N ARG A 561 17.39 -10.84 -15.85
CA ARG A 561 17.35 -10.84 -14.39
C ARG A 561 16.83 -9.48 -13.93
N THR A 562 15.70 -9.46 -13.25
CA THR A 562 15.26 -8.25 -12.55
C THR A 562 16.21 -7.96 -11.38
N SER A 563 16.35 -6.68 -11.03
CA SER A 563 17.18 -6.24 -9.90
C SER A 563 16.77 -6.87 -8.57
N ASP A 564 15.49 -7.18 -8.43
CA ASP A 564 14.88 -7.69 -7.20
C ASP A 564 14.58 -9.20 -7.23
N LYS A 565 15.02 -9.90 -8.28
CA LYS A 565 14.84 -11.36 -8.45
C LYS A 565 13.38 -11.82 -8.63
N ARG A 566 12.42 -10.92 -8.89
CA ARG A 566 11.06 -11.31 -9.27
C ARG A 566 11.09 -12.16 -10.54
N LEU A 567 10.26 -13.20 -10.57
CA LEU A 567 10.04 -14.05 -11.74
C LEU A 567 9.19 -13.36 -12.79
N GLY A 568 8.22 -12.57 -12.34
CA GLY A 568 7.13 -12.09 -13.18
C GLY A 568 6.08 -11.36 -12.38
N CYS A 569 5.05 -10.90 -13.07
CA CYS A 569 3.89 -10.24 -12.50
C CYS A 569 2.69 -11.17 -12.57
N ILE A 570 1.92 -11.22 -11.50
CA ILE A 570 0.70 -12.03 -11.38
C ILE A 570 -0.48 -11.15 -11.00
N PRO A 571 -1.74 -11.57 -11.27
CA PRO A 571 -2.91 -10.88 -10.73
C PRO A 571 -2.80 -10.70 -9.21
N LYS A 572 -3.05 -9.48 -8.75
CA LYS A 572 -3.12 -9.17 -7.32
C LYS A 572 -4.46 -9.65 -6.79
N GLY A 573 -4.41 -10.56 -5.81
CA GLY A 573 -5.60 -11.22 -5.22
C GLY A 573 -6.07 -10.59 -3.93
#